data_AF-A0A356BEK1-F1
#
_entry.id   AF-A0A356BEK1-F1
#
_cell.length_a   1.000
_cell.length_b   1.000
_cell.length_c   1.000
_cell.angle_alpha   90.00
_cell.angle_beta   90.00
_cell.angle_gamma   90.00
#
_symmetry.space_group_name_H-M   'P 1'
#
loop_
_entity.id
_entity.type
_entity.pdbx_description
1 polymer ?
#
loop_
_entity_poly.entity_id
_entity_poly.type
_entity_poly.pdbx_seq_one_letter_code
_entity_poly.pdbx_strand_id
1 'polypeptide(L)'
;MGEISLVNQDFKALELFMDAQQSIKHASGLARLNDFNAAILVMQGVVTELSKTSGSSIQHFVKVVPYFQKAGRYSELQEYCTDSLIPAVRNAAKLSFSHTNQAIIDAFSSLYTSKIYEKLQLAATREKCKADMSLFDALRNKFLNEYQRLLIIGEKLQLLEEYKQAIDLFGSDRSKWPDIIQEKFFAN
;
A
#
# COMPACT_ATOMS: atom_id res chain seq x y z
N MET A 1 23.72 30.39 -27.30
CA MET A 1 23.55 29.02 -26.76
C MET A 1 23.57 29.10 -25.23
N GLY A 2 22.46 29.50 -24.60
CA GLY A 2 22.48 29.88 -23.18
C GLY A 2 21.14 29.77 -22.46
N GLU A 3 20.30 28.78 -22.79
CA GLU A 3 18.97 28.64 -22.15
C GLU A 3 18.64 27.22 -21.66
N ILE A 4 19.55 26.25 -21.77
CA ILE A 4 19.27 24.85 -21.36
C ILE A 4 19.72 24.55 -19.91
N SER A 5 20.38 25.50 -19.23
CA SER A 5 21.00 25.24 -17.91
C SER A 5 20.16 25.62 -16.69
N LEU A 6 19.12 26.45 -16.82
CA LEU A 6 18.37 26.96 -15.66
C LEU A 6 17.19 26.05 -15.28
N VAL A 7 16.48 25.49 -16.26
CA VAL A 7 15.34 24.60 -15.99
C VAL A 7 15.75 23.32 -15.26
N ASN A 8 16.96 22.80 -15.53
CA ASN A 8 17.47 21.59 -14.86
C ASN A 8 18.04 21.85 -13.45
N GLN A 9 18.37 23.10 -13.12
CA GLN A 9 18.86 23.44 -11.78
C GLN A 9 17.70 23.65 -10.80
N ASP A 10 16.56 24.17 -11.27
CA ASP A 10 15.36 24.34 -10.44
C ASP A 10 14.71 23.00 -10.05
N PHE A 11 14.77 21.98 -10.92
CA PHE A 11 14.31 20.63 -10.56
C PHE A 11 15.20 19.93 -9.52
N LYS A 12 16.51 20.22 -9.49
CA LYS A 12 17.44 19.71 -8.47
C LYS A 12 17.33 20.46 -7.14
N ALA A 13 16.90 21.73 -7.15
CA ALA A 13 16.72 22.52 -5.93
C ALA A 13 15.42 22.19 -5.17
N LEU A 14 14.43 21.59 -5.85
CA LEU A 14 13.20 21.06 -5.23
C LEU A 14 13.39 19.69 -4.56
N GLU A 15 14.56 19.05 -4.69
CA GLU A 15 14.99 17.88 -3.88
C GLU A 15 15.48 18.28 -2.48
N LEU A 16 15.09 19.45 -1.98
CA LEU A 16 15.08 19.74 -0.54
C LEU A 16 13.98 18.89 0.10
N PHE A 17 14.34 17.65 0.48
CA PHE A 17 13.55 16.61 1.15
C PHE A 17 12.33 17.15 1.93
N MET A 18 11.24 17.35 1.22
CA MET A 18 9.92 17.46 1.81
C MET A 18 9.55 16.05 2.28
N ASP A 19 9.31 15.88 3.58
CA ASP A 19 8.68 14.66 4.11
C ASP A 19 7.43 14.34 3.26
N ALA A 20 7.14 13.06 3.05
CA ALA A 20 6.03 12.58 2.22
C ALA A 20 4.71 13.30 2.53
N GLN A 21 4.48 13.66 3.80
CA GLN A 21 3.31 14.42 4.21
C GLN A 21 3.27 15.85 3.65
N GLN A 22 4.41 16.53 3.58
CA GLN A 22 4.52 17.84 2.94
C GLN A 22 4.31 17.73 1.43
N SER A 23 4.88 16.71 0.79
CA SER A 23 4.70 16.46 -0.65
C SER A 23 3.24 16.14 -1.00
N ILE A 24 2.52 15.38 -0.16
CA ILE A 24 1.08 15.15 -0.30
C ILE A 24 0.28 16.46 -0.19
N LYS A 25 0.65 17.34 0.74
CA LYS A 25 0.02 18.67 0.86
C LYS A 25 0.30 19.53 -0.37
N HIS A 26 1.53 19.49 -0.88
CA HIS A 26 1.92 20.21 -2.09
C HIS A 26 1.13 19.73 -3.32
N ALA A 27 1.05 18.42 -3.55
CA ALA A 27 0.22 17.85 -4.63
C ALA A 27 -1.26 18.26 -4.51
N SER A 28 -1.79 18.30 -3.29
CA SER A 28 -3.14 18.80 -3.04
C SER A 28 -3.30 20.30 -3.37
N GLY A 29 -2.26 21.10 -3.13
CA GLY A 29 -2.21 22.51 -3.53
C GLY A 29 -2.22 22.70 -5.05
N LEU A 30 -1.37 21.95 -5.76
CA LEU A 30 -1.33 21.94 -7.23
C LEU A 30 -2.69 21.56 -7.82
N ALA A 31 -3.32 20.51 -7.29
CA ALA A 31 -4.65 20.07 -7.72
C ALA A 31 -5.76 21.11 -7.45
N ARG A 32 -5.62 22.00 -6.45
CA ARG A 32 -6.56 23.13 -6.23
C ARG A 32 -6.39 24.23 -7.29
N LEU A 33 -5.20 24.36 -7.85
CA LEU A 33 -4.90 25.27 -8.96
C LEU A 33 -5.20 24.62 -10.32
N ASN A 34 -5.86 23.45 -10.34
CA ASN A 34 -6.12 22.62 -11.52
C ASN A 34 -4.86 22.11 -12.25
N ASP A 35 -3.69 22.18 -11.61
CA ASP A 35 -2.47 21.56 -12.14
C ASP A 35 -2.41 20.08 -11.74
N PHE A 36 -3.26 19.28 -12.38
CA PHE A 36 -3.33 17.84 -12.10
C PHE A 36 -2.10 17.08 -12.58
N ASN A 37 -1.41 17.55 -13.63
CA ASN A 37 -0.22 16.89 -14.14
C ASN A 37 0.95 17.02 -13.16
N ALA A 38 1.19 18.22 -12.63
CA ALA A 38 2.21 18.39 -11.59
C ALA A 38 1.83 17.64 -10.31
N ALA A 39 0.54 17.64 -9.92
CA ALA A 39 0.07 16.88 -8.76
C ALA A 39 0.32 15.37 -8.90
N ILE A 40 0.12 14.80 -10.10
CA ILE A 40 0.43 13.39 -10.41
C ILE A 40 1.92 13.13 -10.23
N LEU A 41 2.79 13.95 -10.84
CA LEU A 41 4.25 13.76 -10.76
C LEU A 41 4.75 13.78 -9.32
N VAL A 42 4.30 14.75 -8.52
CA VAL A 42 4.65 14.83 -7.10
C VAL A 42 4.19 13.57 -6.35
N MET A 43 2.96 13.11 -6.61
CA MET A 43 2.46 11.90 -5.96
C MET A 43 3.15 10.62 -6.40
N GLN A 44 3.65 10.53 -7.63
CA GLN A 44 4.47 9.40 -8.08
C GLN A 44 5.80 9.35 -7.31
N GLY A 45 6.41 10.52 -7.06
CA GLY A 45 7.55 10.65 -6.16
C GLY A 45 7.23 10.19 -4.73
N VAL A 46 6.08 10.63 -4.18
CA VAL A 46 5.60 10.18 -2.86
C VAL A 46 5.42 8.66 -2.80
N VAL A 47 4.77 8.06 -3.80
CA VAL A 47 4.58 6.60 -3.86
C VAL A 47 5.92 5.87 -3.86
N THR A 48 6.89 6.38 -4.61
CA THR A 48 8.24 5.82 -4.68
C THR A 48 8.91 5.81 -3.30
N GLU A 49 8.84 6.91 -2.56
CA GLU A 49 9.45 7.01 -1.23
C GLU A 49 8.71 6.19 -0.17
N LEU A 50 7.37 6.20 -0.19
CA LEU A 50 6.57 5.38 0.71
C LEU A 50 6.80 3.88 0.48
N SER A 51 7.09 3.48 -0.77
CA SER A 51 7.38 2.07 -1.09
C SER A 51 8.66 1.55 -0.43
N LYS A 52 9.58 2.45 -0.04
CA LYS A 52 10.86 2.12 0.61
C LYS A 52 10.78 2.20 2.14
N THR A 53 9.63 2.58 2.70
CA THR A 53 9.47 2.90 4.12
C THR A 53 8.39 2.02 4.77
N SER A 54 8.70 1.39 5.91
CA SER A 54 7.74 0.61 6.70
C SER A 54 6.69 1.50 7.39
N GLY A 55 5.49 0.97 7.63
CA GLY A 55 4.43 1.67 8.37
C GLY A 55 3.64 2.69 7.55
N SER A 56 3.93 2.80 6.24
CA SER A 56 3.21 3.68 5.33
C SER A 56 1.75 3.23 5.14
N SER A 57 0.80 4.13 5.37
CA SER A 57 -0.63 3.85 5.17
C SER A 57 -0.99 3.74 3.69
N ILE A 58 -1.75 2.70 3.32
CA ILE A 58 -2.32 2.50 1.96
C ILE A 58 -3.09 3.73 1.46
N GLN A 59 -3.70 4.50 2.38
CA GLN A 59 -4.44 5.70 2.03
C GLN A 59 -3.55 6.76 1.37
N HIS A 60 -2.26 6.81 1.70
CA HIS A 60 -1.32 7.74 1.10
C HIS A 60 -0.95 7.35 -0.34
N PHE A 61 -0.83 6.05 -0.61
CA PHE A 61 -0.56 5.55 -1.97
C PHE A 61 -1.70 5.86 -2.94
N VAL A 62 -2.95 5.59 -2.54
CA VAL A 62 -4.10 5.72 -3.45
C VAL A 62 -4.55 7.18 -3.69
N LYS A 63 -3.96 8.17 -3.01
CA LYS A 63 -4.24 9.60 -3.21
C LYS A 63 -3.88 10.11 -4.61
N VAL A 64 -3.03 9.39 -5.35
CA VAL A 64 -2.71 9.71 -6.74
C VAL A 64 -3.89 9.46 -7.70
N VAL A 65 -4.76 8.49 -7.39
CA VAL A 65 -5.85 8.05 -8.29
C VAL A 65 -6.83 9.19 -8.65
N PRO A 66 -7.33 10.00 -7.69
CA PRO A 66 -8.20 11.12 -8.01
C PRO A 66 -7.56 12.18 -8.91
N TYR A 67 -6.22 12.32 -8.94
CA TYR A 67 -5.55 13.30 -9.80
C TYR A 67 -5.54 12.85 -11.25
N PHE A 68 -5.27 11.56 -11.52
CA PHE A 68 -5.46 10.99 -12.86
C PHE A 68 -6.90 11.13 -13.37
N GLN A 69 -7.89 10.85 -12.50
CA GLN A 69 -9.30 11.00 -12.85
C GLN A 69 -9.65 12.45 -13.24
N LYS A 70 -9.20 13.43 -12.45
CA LYS A 70 -9.45 14.84 -12.76
C LYS A 70 -8.73 15.33 -14.01
N ALA A 71 -7.60 14.70 -14.37
CA ALA A 71 -6.88 14.96 -15.60
C ALA A 71 -7.51 14.27 -16.83
N GLY A 72 -8.52 13.41 -16.68
CA GLY A 72 -9.10 12.62 -17.78
C GLY A 72 -8.16 11.54 -18.32
N ARG A 73 -7.16 11.12 -17.55
CA ARG A 73 -6.08 10.19 -17.98
C ARG A 73 -6.36 8.77 -17.49
N TYR A 74 -7.51 8.22 -17.91
CA TYR A 74 -8.00 6.93 -17.40
C TYR A 74 -7.14 5.74 -17.82
N SER A 75 -6.73 5.65 -19.09
CA SER A 75 -5.86 4.57 -19.58
C SER A 75 -4.52 4.57 -18.84
N GLU A 76 -3.91 5.74 -18.70
CA GLU A 76 -2.63 5.89 -18.00
C GLU A 76 -2.74 5.56 -16.51
N LEU A 77 -3.90 5.80 -15.89
CA LEU A 77 -4.17 5.36 -14.52
C LEU A 77 -4.13 3.83 -14.41
N GLN A 78 -4.71 3.10 -15.38
CA GLN A 78 -4.73 1.64 -15.36
C GLN A 78 -3.31 1.06 -15.46
N GLU A 79 -2.52 1.60 -16.40
CA GLU A 79 -1.10 1.25 -16.58
C GLU A 79 -0.30 1.56 -15.31
N TYR A 80 -0.38 2.81 -14.82
CA TYR A 80 0.32 3.22 -13.61
C TYR A 80 -0.06 2.36 -12.38
N CYS A 81 -1.33 2.01 -12.22
CA CYS A 81 -1.76 1.15 -11.13
C CYS A 81 -1.13 -0.25 -11.22
N THR A 82 -1.06 -0.82 -12.42
CA THR A 82 -0.55 -2.17 -12.66
C THR A 82 0.97 -2.24 -12.55
N ASP A 83 1.65 -1.28 -13.16
CA ASP A 83 3.10 -1.33 -13.35
C ASP A 83 3.87 -0.68 -12.20
N SER A 84 3.24 0.24 -11.46
CA SER A 84 3.91 1.01 -10.41
C SER A 84 3.21 0.91 -9.05
N LEU A 85 1.91 1.24 -8.98
CA LEU A 85 1.25 1.38 -7.68
C LEU A 85 1.09 0.04 -6.95
N ILE A 86 0.65 -1.01 -7.64
CA ILE A 86 0.49 -2.35 -7.06
C ILE A 86 1.85 -2.91 -6.58
N PRO A 87 2.93 -2.89 -7.39
CA PRO A 87 4.25 -3.26 -6.90
C PRO A 87 4.71 -2.45 -5.68
N ALA A 88 4.49 -1.13 -5.68
CA ALA A 88 4.88 -0.26 -4.58
C ALA A 88 4.18 -0.62 -3.26
N VAL A 89 2.86 -0.86 -3.28
CA VAL A 89 2.13 -1.22 -2.05
C VAL A 89 2.48 -2.62 -1.55
N ARG A 90 2.81 -3.56 -2.44
CA ARG A 90 3.29 -4.89 -2.07
C ARG A 90 4.65 -4.81 -1.38
N ASN A 91 5.56 -3.98 -1.90
CA ASN A 91 6.84 -3.76 -1.25
C ASN A 91 6.66 -3.10 0.13
N ALA A 92 5.79 -2.09 0.23
CA ALA A 92 5.48 -1.45 1.50
C ALA A 92 4.89 -2.43 2.53
N ALA A 93 4.02 -3.35 2.10
CA ALA A 93 3.50 -4.42 2.95
C ALA A 93 4.63 -5.33 3.43
N LYS A 94 5.52 -5.76 2.53
CA LYS A 94 6.70 -6.58 2.89
C LYS A 94 7.57 -5.92 3.94
N LEU A 95 7.83 -4.61 3.82
CA LEU A 95 8.63 -3.89 4.81
C LEU A 95 7.90 -3.77 6.14
N SER A 96 6.61 -3.41 6.11
CA SER A 96 5.79 -3.17 7.31
C SER A 96 5.56 -4.44 8.15
N PHE A 97 5.42 -5.59 7.48
CA PHE A 97 5.14 -6.88 8.10
C PHE A 97 6.35 -7.83 8.08
N SER A 98 7.56 -7.30 7.90
CA SER A 98 8.81 -8.08 7.83
C SER A 98 9.13 -8.90 9.07
N HIS A 99 8.55 -8.54 10.23
CA HIS A 99 8.68 -9.25 11.51
C HIS A 99 7.69 -10.41 11.66
N THR A 100 6.82 -10.62 10.66
CA THR A 100 5.78 -11.66 10.66
C THR A 100 6.10 -12.72 9.61
N ASN A 101 5.36 -13.83 9.64
CA ASN A 101 5.49 -14.87 8.63
C ASN A 101 5.00 -14.40 7.24
N GLN A 102 5.45 -15.11 6.19
CA GLN A 102 5.17 -14.77 4.79
C GLN A 102 3.67 -14.72 4.46
N ALA A 103 2.84 -15.56 5.09
CA ALA A 103 1.40 -15.56 4.83
C ALA A 103 0.74 -14.24 5.27
N ILE A 104 1.19 -13.63 6.38
CA ILE A 104 0.71 -12.31 6.82
C ILE A 104 1.16 -11.23 5.83
N ILE A 105 2.43 -11.27 5.38
CA ILE A 105 2.95 -10.34 4.37
C ILE A 105 2.12 -10.39 3.08
N ASP A 106 1.82 -11.60 2.60
CA ASP A 106 1.05 -11.84 1.38
C ASP A 106 -0.43 -11.45 1.56
N ALA A 107 -0.98 -11.64 2.77
CA ALA A 107 -2.33 -11.21 3.11
C ALA A 107 -2.44 -9.68 2.95
N PHE A 108 -1.59 -8.90 3.62
CA PHE A 108 -1.65 -7.44 3.55
C PHE A 108 -1.31 -6.89 2.15
N SER A 109 -0.40 -7.55 1.43
CA SER A 109 -0.15 -7.28 0.01
C SER A 109 -1.43 -7.44 -0.83
N SER A 110 -2.21 -8.49 -0.56
CA SER A 110 -3.49 -8.75 -1.23
C SER A 110 -4.56 -7.73 -0.82
N LEU A 111 -4.65 -7.37 0.46
CA LEU A 111 -5.56 -6.33 0.94
C LEU A 111 -5.30 -4.99 0.23
N TYR A 112 -4.04 -4.55 0.18
CA TYR A 112 -3.68 -3.29 -0.48
C TYR A 112 -3.95 -3.32 -1.98
N THR A 113 -3.66 -4.45 -2.64
CA THR A 113 -3.98 -4.67 -4.05
C THR A 113 -5.50 -4.57 -4.29
N SER A 114 -6.32 -5.20 -3.44
CA SER A 114 -7.79 -5.09 -3.49
C SER A 114 -8.25 -3.63 -3.37
N LYS A 115 -7.63 -2.84 -2.48
CA LYS A 115 -7.96 -1.41 -2.33
C LYS A 115 -7.63 -0.58 -3.57
N ILE A 116 -6.60 -0.93 -4.33
CA ILE A 116 -6.30 -0.28 -5.61
C ILE A 116 -7.38 -0.62 -6.64
N TYR A 117 -7.75 -1.90 -6.76
CA TYR A 117 -8.83 -2.30 -7.68
C TYR A 117 -10.19 -1.71 -7.30
N GLU A 118 -10.48 -1.52 -6.01
CA GLU A 118 -11.65 -0.75 -5.55
C GLU A 118 -11.63 0.68 -6.14
N LYS A 119 -10.47 1.36 -6.15
CA LYS A 119 -10.36 2.71 -6.75
C LYS A 119 -10.45 2.70 -8.28
N LEU A 120 -9.86 1.70 -8.94
CA LEU A 120 -9.96 1.54 -10.39
C LEU A 120 -11.41 1.24 -10.82
N GLN A 121 -12.15 0.44 -10.07
CA GLN A 121 -13.56 0.17 -10.32
C GLN A 121 -14.42 1.43 -10.21
N LEU A 122 -14.16 2.30 -9.22
CA LEU A 122 -14.79 3.61 -9.13
C LEU A 122 -14.42 4.53 -10.30
N ALA A 123 -13.17 4.48 -10.77
CA ALA A 123 -12.75 5.21 -11.96
C ALA A 123 -13.48 4.72 -13.22
N ALA A 124 -13.51 3.41 -13.45
CA ALA A 124 -14.24 2.78 -14.55
C ALA A 124 -15.73 3.17 -14.56
N THR A 125 -16.34 3.24 -13.37
CA THR A 125 -17.73 3.66 -13.20
C THR A 125 -17.97 5.09 -13.71
N ARG A 126 -17.03 6.02 -13.43
CA ARG A 126 -17.13 7.41 -13.90
C ARG A 126 -16.96 7.53 -15.41
N GLU A 127 -16.04 6.75 -15.96
CA GLU A 127 -15.79 6.66 -17.40
C GLU A 127 -16.86 5.83 -18.15
N LYS A 128 -17.80 5.23 -17.42
CA LYS A 128 -18.86 4.35 -17.95
C LYS A 128 -18.32 3.14 -18.72
N CYS A 129 -17.10 2.68 -18.39
CA CYS A 129 -16.49 1.50 -19.00
C CYS A 129 -16.96 0.21 -18.30
N LYS A 130 -18.06 -0.38 -18.79
CA LYS A 130 -18.68 -1.56 -18.16
C LYS A 130 -17.76 -2.77 -18.07
N ALA A 131 -16.94 -3.02 -19.09
CA ALA A 131 -16.00 -4.14 -19.10
C ALA A 131 -15.00 -4.02 -17.95
N ASP A 132 -14.40 -2.84 -17.79
CA ASP A 132 -13.43 -2.57 -16.73
C ASP A 132 -14.08 -2.56 -15.35
N MET A 133 -15.32 -2.08 -15.22
CA MET A 133 -16.07 -2.16 -13.96
C MET A 133 -16.19 -3.61 -13.49
N SER A 134 -16.63 -4.52 -14.37
CA SER A 134 -16.77 -5.95 -14.03
C SER A 134 -15.42 -6.61 -13.75
N LEU A 135 -14.40 -6.29 -14.56
CA LEU A 135 -13.04 -6.81 -14.37
C LEU A 135 -12.47 -6.40 -13.00
N PHE A 136 -12.52 -5.10 -12.67
CA PHE A 136 -11.95 -4.60 -11.44
C PHE A 136 -12.74 -5.01 -10.20
N ASP A 137 -14.07 -5.21 -10.30
CA ASP A 137 -14.85 -5.80 -9.22
C ASP A 137 -14.43 -7.25 -8.94
N ALA A 138 -14.28 -8.06 -10.01
CA ALA A 138 -13.81 -9.43 -9.88
C ALA A 138 -12.39 -9.51 -9.29
N LEU A 139 -11.47 -8.66 -9.74
CA LEU A 139 -10.11 -8.59 -9.19
C LEU A 139 -10.09 -8.12 -7.74
N ARG A 140 -10.87 -7.10 -7.38
CA ARG A 140 -11.04 -6.67 -5.98
C ARG A 140 -11.46 -7.85 -5.11
N ASN A 141 -12.53 -8.55 -5.49
CA ASN A 141 -13.06 -9.66 -4.71
C ASN A 141 -12.06 -10.83 -4.63
N LYS A 142 -11.35 -11.15 -5.72
CA LYS A 142 -10.27 -12.15 -5.73
C LYS A 142 -9.21 -11.84 -4.67
N PHE A 143 -8.67 -10.61 -4.67
CA PHE A 143 -7.62 -10.23 -3.73
C PHE A 143 -8.13 -10.07 -2.29
N LEU A 144 -9.39 -9.67 -2.10
CA LEU A 144 -10.00 -9.61 -0.77
C LEU A 144 -10.18 -11.00 -0.15
N ASN A 145 -10.64 -11.98 -0.95
CA ASN A 145 -10.76 -13.36 -0.52
C ASN A 145 -9.39 -13.96 -0.18
N GLU A 146 -8.38 -13.63 -0.99
CA GLU A 146 -7.01 -14.08 -0.75
C GLU A 146 -6.43 -13.49 0.55
N TYR A 147 -6.68 -12.21 0.83
CA TYR A 147 -6.35 -11.59 2.12
C TYR A 147 -6.95 -12.36 3.30
N GLN A 148 -8.26 -12.63 3.26
CA GLN A 148 -8.96 -13.32 4.35
C GLN A 148 -8.39 -14.73 4.57
N ARG A 149 -8.17 -15.47 3.48
CA ARG A 149 -7.60 -16.82 3.52
C ARG A 149 -6.20 -16.84 4.11
N LEU A 150 -5.33 -15.97 3.61
CA LEU A 150 -3.91 -15.92 4.02
C LEU A 150 -3.75 -15.41 5.45
N LEU A 151 -4.57 -14.46 5.89
CA LEU A 151 -4.52 -13.95 7.26
C LEU A 151 -4.80 -15.06 8.28
N ILE A 152 -5.85 -15.87 8.05
CA ILE A 152 -6.18 -17.02 8.92
C ILE A 152 -5.02 -18.01 8.99
N ILE A 153 -4.39 -18.31 7.85
CA ILE A 153 -3.23 -19.21 7.80
C ILE A 153 -2.05 -18.60 8.56
N GLY A 154 -1.76 -17.32 8.30
CA GLY A 154 -0.65 -16.61 8.89
C GLY A 154 -0.76 -16.45 10.40
N GLU A 155 -1.94 -16.12 10.92
CA GLU A 155 -2.19 -16.03 12.37
C GLU A 155 -2.00 -17.38 13.07
N LYS A 156 -2.45 -18.48 12.45
CA LYS A 156 -2.21 -19.83 12.97
C LYS A 156 -0.74 -20.19 12.98
N LEU A 157 0.00 -19.88 11.91
CA LEU A 157 1.44 -20.11 11.84
C LEU A 157 2.19 -19.30 12.90
N GLN A 158 1.84 -18.02 13.04
CA GLN A 158 2.43 -17.14 14.05
C GLN A 158 2.20 -17.69 15.46
N LEU A 159 0.96 -18.09 15.77
CA LEU A 159 0.63 -18.65 17.08
C LEU A 159 1.41 -19.93 17.37
N LEU A 160 1.60 -20.79 16.37
CA LEU A 160 2.41 -22.01 16.51
C LEU A 160 3.90 -21.69 16.76
N GLU A 161 4.44 -20.68 16.10
CA GLU A 161 5.82 -20.23 16.33
C GLU A 161 6.01 -19.63 17.72
N GLU A 162 5.09 -18.75 18.14
CA GLU A 162 5.09 -18.17 19.48
C GLU A 162 4.95 -19.24 20.56
N TYR A 163 4.13 -20.27 20.32
CA TYR A 163 3.97 -21.39 21.24
C TYR A 163 5.28 -22.18 21.42
N LYS A 164 6.01 -22.43 20.32
CA LYS A 164 7.33 -23.08 20.37
C LYS A 164 8.32 -22.23 21.14
N GLN A 165 8.37 -20.92 20.88
CA GLN A 165 9.23 -19.99 21.62
C GLN A 165 8.90 -19.97 23.12
N ALA A 166 7.62 -20.05 23.49
CA ALA A 166 7.21 -20.13 24.89
C ALA A 166 7.70 -21.43 25.56
N ILE A 167 7.66 -22.58 24.87
CA ILE A 167 8.26 -23.82 25.37
C ILE A 167 9.77 -23.66 25.56
N ASP A 168 10.46 -23.04 24.60
CA ASP A 168 11.92 -22.87 24.66
C ASP A 168 12.33 -21.95 25.84
N LEU A 169 11.51 -20.94 26.14
CA LEU A 169 11.79 -19.95 27.20
C LEU A 169 11.37 -20.40 28.60
N PHE A 170 10.19 -21.03 28.73
CA PHE A 170 9.57 -21.34 30.02
C PHE A 170 9.55 -22.84 30.35
N GLY A 171 10.01 -23.68 29.42
CA GLY A 171 9.98 -25.13 29.52
C GLY A 171 8.60 -25.72 29.22
N SER A 172 8.53 -27.05 29.21
CA SER A 172 7.30 -27.79 28.84
C SER A 172 6.21 -27.79 29.93
N ASP A 173 6.55 -27.38 31.16
CA ASP A 173 5.60 -27.32 32.28
C ASP A 173 4.78 -26.03 32.22
N ARG A 174 3.62 -26.12 31.56
CA ARG A 174 2.72 -25.00 31.28
C ARG A 174 2.19 -24.31 32.55
N SER A 175 2.13 -25.02 33.68
CA SER A 175 1.64 -24.47 34.95
C SER A 175 2.55 -23.38 35.52
N LYS A 176 3.80 -23.33 35.04
CA LYS A 176 4.83 -22.36 35.44
C LYS A 176 4.94 -21.18 34.49
N TRP A 177 4.15 -21.15 33.41
CA TRP A 177 4.19 -20.07 32.45
C TRP A 177 3.55 -18.81 33.06
N PRO A 178 3.97 -17.60 32.65
CA PRO A 178 3.27 -16.38 33.06
C PRO A 178 1.80 -16.42 32.68
N ASP A 179 0.91 -15.91 33.55
CA ASP A 179 -0.55 -15.96 33.37
C ASP A 179 -0.99 -15.44 31.99
N ILE A 180 -0.40 -14.33 31.52
CA ILE A 180 -0.71 -13.75 30.20
C ILE A 180 -0.43 -14.69 29.02
N ILE A 181 0.59 -15.55 29.15
CA ILE A 181 0.93 -16.55 28.14
C ILE A 181 -0.02 -17.75 28.26
N GLN A 182 -0.41 -18.12 29.48
CA GLN A 182 -1.41 -19.16 29.69
C GLN A 182 -2.77 -18.75 29.11
N GLU A 183 -3.21 -17.51 29.36
CA GLU A 183 -4.44 -16.95 28.80
C GLU A 183 -4.41 -16.98 27.27
N LYS A 184 -3.31 -16.51 26.65
CA LYS A 184 -3.17 -16.47 25.20
C LYS A 184 -3.32 -17.82 24.51
N PHE A 185 -2.83 -18.91 25.10
CA PHE A 185 -2.80 -20.23 24.46
C PHE A 185 -3.87 -21.20 24.97
N PHE A 186 -4.45 -20.96 26.14
CA PHE A 186 -5.31 -21.93 26.83
C PHE A 186 -6.63 -21.36 27.36
N ALA A 187 -6.86 -20.04 27.30
CA ALA A 187 -8.19 -19.50 27.59
C ALA A 187 -9.16 -19.83 26.44
N ASN A 188 -10.32 -20.37 26.80
CA ASN A 188 -11.42 -20.68 25.87
C ASN A 188 -12.10 -19.42 25.34
#